data_AF-A0A132TJR4-F1
#
_entry.id   AF-A0A132TJR4-F1
#
_cell.length_a   1.000
_cell.length_b   1.000
_cell.length_c   1.000
_cell.angle_alpha   90.00
_cell.angle_beta   90.00
_cell.angle_gamma   90.00
#
_symmetry.space_group_name_H-M   'P 1'
#
loop_
_entity.id
_entity.type
_entity.pdbx_description
1 polymer ?
#
loop_
_entity_poly.entity_id
_entity_poly.type
_entity_poly.pdbx_seq_one_letter_code
_entity_poly.pdbx_strand_id
1 'polypeptide(L)'
;MPENQNSLEVEQENAEEQEILTKGNEELELFGSALRPFCTNDVAYAAIRSVVIGKVYSLMDIISDLQAQAETADEEARKEIAELSAQIEERDTIVTGLKQDLYESQLLAEDNANKRDAAHRELLEAKTTIDALNDKLAAATVSKPKERTNVEGDNSVELFKQSLPAIYDVQDHPTDNRKYIAKLAETDEPVEGLWIYKNGKHREVTAEEAPTFRAEYLAKQEEQERDHADHTHDIPENSEVAEYTVPTFQTYSATGGLDQINASVEMAGKTVEERLQALELAVFGKAEVEAA
;
A
#
# COMPACT_ATOMS: atom_id res chain seq x y z
N MET A 1 32.06 -49.88 20.21
CA MET A 1 32.39 -50.74 21.36
C MET A 1 31.58 -50.24 22.56
N PRO A 2 30.38 -50.79 22.83
CA PRO A 2 29.50 -50.35 23.91
C PRO A 2 29.22 -51.50 24.90
N GLU A 3 30.26 -52.16 25.41
CA GLU A 3 30.10 -53.31 26.33
C GLU A 3 30.50 -53.02 27.78
N ASN A 4 30.92 -51.78 28.10
CA ASN A 4 31.57 -51.49 29.38
C ASN A 4 30.83 -50.47 30.26
N GLN A 5 29.66 -49.98 29.85
CA GLN A 5 28.80 -49.13 30.71
C GLN A 5 27.74 -49.98 31.42
N ASN A 6 27.21 -50.99 30.73
CA ASN A 6 26.19 -51.90 31.26
C ASN A 6 26.72 -52.83 32.38
N SER A 7 28.03 -53.09 32.45
CA SER A 7 28.66 -53.87 33.52
C SER A 7 28.90 -53.04 34.79
N LEU A 8 29.12 -51.72 34.64
CA LEU A 8 29.39 -50.80 35.75
C LEU A 8 28.12 -50.40 36.48
N GLU A 9 27.02 -50.17 35.76
CA GLU A 9 25.70 -49.89 36.36
C GLU A 9 25.17 -51.11 37.14
N VAL A 10 25.35 -52.33 36.59
CA VAL A 10 24.95 -53.58 37.26
C VAL A 10 25.83 -53.91 38.49
N GLU A 11 27.12 -53.55 38.48
CA GLU A 11 27.97 -53.69 39.68
C GLU A 11 27.67 -52.64 40.76
N GLN A 12 27.24 -51.43 40.38
CA GLN A 12 26.84 -50.38 41.32
C GLN A 12 25.50 -50.68 41.99
N GLU A 13 24.51 -51.15 41.23
CA GLU A 13 23.20 -51.54 41.76
C GLU A 13 23.32 -52.73 42.75
N ASN A 14 24.19 -53.70 42.46
CA ASN A 14 24.49 -54.83 43.36
C ASN A 14 25.24 -54.40 44.64
N ALA A 15 26.07 -53.36 44.55
CA ALA A 15 26.79 -52.82 45.70
C ALA A 15 25.87 -52.02 46.63
N GLU A 16 24.94 -51.25 46.07
CA GLU A 16 23.92 -50.52 46.83
C GLU A 16 22.95 -51.49 47.52
N GLU A 17 22.49 -52.54 46.84
CA GLU A 17 21.65 -53.59 47.45
C GLU A 17 22.36 -54.34 48.60
N GLN A 18 23.66 -54.62 48.47
CA GLN A 18 24.45 -55.25 49.54
C GLN A 18 24.73 -54.31 50.72
N GLU A 19 24.90 -53.00 50.48
CA GLU A 19 25.03 -51.99 51.53
C GLU A 19 23.71 -51.83 52.32
N ILE A 20 22.57 -51.94 51.64
CA ILE A 20 21.23 -51.91 52.27
C ILE A 20 20.98 -53.17 53.11
N LEU A 21 21.36 -54.35 52.62
CA LEU A 21 21.25 -55.62 53.36
C LEU A 21 22.16 -55.68 54.59
N THR A 22 23.32 -55.00 54.56
CA THR A 22 24.23 -54.91 55.71
C THR A 22 23.73 -53.90 56.74
N LYS A 23 23.29 -52.70 56.33
CA LYS A 23 22.64 -51.71 57.23
C LYS A 23 21.33 -52.23 57.84
N GLY A 24 20.59 -53.06 57.12
CA GLY A 24 19.39 -53.75 57.62
C GLY A 24 19.68 -54.83 58.66
N ASN A 25 20.94 -55.24 58.87
CA ASN A 25 21.41 -56.18 59.89
C ASN A 25 22.16 -55.51 61.04
N GLU A 26 22.45 -54.21 60.94
CA GLU A 26 23.06 -53.44 62.02
C GLU A 26 22.08 -53.25 63.20
N GLU A 27 22.63 -53.11 64.40
CA GLU A 27 21.86 -52.81 65.60
C GLU A 27 21.31 -51.39 65.46
N LEU A 28 19.99 -51.24 65.30
CA LEU A 28 19.36 -49.92 65.22
C LEU A 28 19.79 -49.09 66.43
N GLU A 29 20.28 -47.88 66.19
CA GLU A 29 20.62 -46.95 67.25
C GLU A 29 19.50 -45.92 67.45
N LEU A 30 19.19 -45.63 68.70
CA LEU A 30 18.32 -44.54 69.12
C LEU A 30 19.17 -43.54 69.91
N PHE A 31 19.34 -42.33 69.37
CA PHE A 31 20.21 -41.28 69.94
C PHE A 31 21.69 -41.67 70.11
N GLY A 32 22.26 -42.42 69.16
CA GLY A 32 23.67 -42.84 69.20
C GLY A 32 23.96 -43.95 70.21
N SER A 33 22.95 -44.73 70.57
CA SER A 33 23.05 -45.90 71.45
C SER A 33 22.17 -47.01 70.92
N ALA A 34 22.59 -48.27 71.08
CA ALA A 34 21.80 -49.43 70.69
C ALA A 34 20.34 -49.35 71.18
N LEU A 35 19.38 -49.67 70.32
CA LEU A 35 17.94 -49.64 70.59
C LEU A 35 17.52 -50.73 71.60
N ARG A 36 18.25 -51.85 71.68
CA ARG A 36 17.90 -53.00 72.51
C ARG A 36 17.78 -52.67 74.00
N PRO A 37 18.72 -51.93 74.63
CA PRO A 37 18.59 -51.43 76.01
C PRO A 37 17.33 -50.63 76.33
N PHE A 38 16.68 -50.02 75.34
CA PHE A 38 15.45 -49.22 75.52
C PHE A 38 14.17 -50.06 75.43
N CYS A 39 14.29 -51.35 75.07
CA CYS A 39 13.17 -52.25 74.91
C CYS A 39 12.97 -53.11 76.17
N THR A 40 11.72 -53.31 76.58
CA THR A 40 11.37 -54.08 77.79
C THR A 40 11.60 -55.59 77.65
N ASN A 41 11.62 -56.11 76.42
CA ASN A 41 11.95 -57.49 76.08
C ASN A 41 12.30 -57.60 74.58
N ASP A 42 12.80 -58.77 74.17
CA ASP A 42 13.19 -59.03 72.77
C ASP A 42 12.00 -58.95 71.78
N VAL A 43 10.77 -59.22 72.24
CA VAL A 43 9.56 -59.10 71.41
C VAL A 43 9.26 -57.63 71.07
N ALA A 44 9.40 -56.73 72.04
CA ALA A 44 9.26 -55.30 71.85
C ALA A 44 10.36 -54.74 70.92
N TYR A 45 11.59 -55.22 71.07
CA TYR A 45 12.69 -54.87 70.18
C TYR A 45 12.42 -55.29 68.73
N ALA A 46 12.01 -56.55 68.51
CA ALA A 46 11.68 -57.06 67.18
C ALA A 46 10.51 -56.29 66.53
N ALA A 47 9.47 -55.98 67.31
CA ALA A 47 8.32 -55.21 66.83
C ALA A 47 8.72 -53.79 66.39
N ILE A 48 9.45 -53.05 67.23
CA ILE A 48 9.91 -51.69 66.90
C ILE A 48 10.84 -51.71 65.70
N ARG A 49 11.81 -52.64 65.67
CA ARG A 49 12.75 -52.81 64.55
C ARG A 49 12.03 -53.04 63.22
N SER A 50 11.02 -53.92 63.21
CA SER A 50 10.26 -54.21 61.98
C SER A 50 9.52 -52.98 61.43
N VAL A 51 8.93 -52.16 62.30
CA VAL A 51 8.23 -50.93 61.91
C VAL A 51 9.20 -49.88 61.40
N VAL A 52 10.34 -49.69 62.09
CA VAL A 52 11.36 -48.71 61.68
C VAL A 52 11.95 -49.09 60.33
N ILE A 53 12.36 -50.34 60.14
CA ILE A 53 12.90 -50.83 58.86
C ILE A 53 11.86 -50.67 57.74
N GLY A 54 10.60 -51.05 57.98
CA GLY A 54 9.53 -50.87 57.00
C GLY A 54 9.30 -49.41 56.62
N LYS A 55 9.45 -48.48 57.57
CA LYS A 55 9.39 -47.04 57.27
C LYS A 55 10.62 -46.51 56.53
N VAL A 56 11.81 -47.03 56.80
CA VAL A 56 13.03 -46.68 56.06
C VAL A 56 12.90 -47.08 54.59
N TYR A 57 12.46 -48.31 54.30
CA TYR A 57 12.22 -48.73 52.91
C TYR A 57 11.17 -47.87 52.21
N SER A 58 10.04 -47.58 52.88
CA SER A 58 9.02 -46.68 52.32
C SER A 58 9.54 -45.28 52.04
N LEU A 59 10.47 -44.74 52.84
CA LEU A 59 11.09 -43.45 52.57
C LEU A 59 12.10 -43.54 51.42
N MET A 60 12.81 -44.65 51.29
CA MET A 60 13.76 -44.90 50.19
C MET A 60 13.04 -44.96 48.85
N ASP A 61 11.91 -45.65 48.78
CA ASP A 61 11.04 -45.69 47.59
C ASP A 61 10.59 -44.27 47.20
N ILE A 62 10.13 -43.47 48.17
CA ILE A 62 9.72 -42.07 47.92
C ILE A 62 10.90 -41.23 47.41
N ILE A 63 12.10 -41.41 47.96
CA ILE A 63 13.29 -40.67 47.53
C ILE A 63 13.64 -41.05 46.09
N SER A 64 13.60 -42.34 45.74
CA SER A 64 13.86 -42.83 44.39
C SER A 64 12.84 -42.29 43.39
N ASP A 65 11.55 -42.32 43.74
CA ASP A 65 10.47 -41.75 42.92
C ASP A 65 10.66 -40.24 42.70
N LEU A 66 11.05 -39.50 43.75
CA LEU A 66 11.32 -38.06 43.66
C LEU A 66 12.55 -37.76 42.79
N GLN A 67 13.59 -38.59 42.87
CA GLN A 67 14.78 -38.46 42.01
C GLN A 67 14.42 -38.69 40.55
N ALA A 68 13.66 -39.74 40.23
CA ALA A 68 13.20 -40.01 38.89
C ALA A 68 12.34 -38.85 38.34
N GLN A 69 11.44 -38.30 39.16
CA GLN A 69 10.65 -37.12 38.78
C GLN A 69 11.54 -35.90 38.51
N ALA A 70 12.54 -35.64 39.36
CA ALA A 70 13.47 -34.53 39.15
C ALA A 70 14.28 -34.67 37.86
N GLU A 71 14.73 -35.88 37.53
CA GLU A 71 15.43 -36.17 36.28
C GLU A 71 14.54 -35.96 35.06
N THR A 72 13.30 -36.44 35.08
CA THR A 72 12.35 -36.21 33.99
C THR A 72 12.06 -34.72 33.77
N ALA A 73 11.88 -33.96 34.85
CA ALA A 73 11.65 -32.52 34.78
C ALA A 73 12.88 -31.77 34.23
N ASP A 74 14.10 -32.16 34.60
CA ASP A 74 15.33 -31.56 34.06
C ASP A 74 15.49 -31.89 32.58
N GLU A 75 15.16 -33.11 32.15
CA GLU A 75 15.21 -33.49 30.74
C GLU A 75 14.17 -32.73 29.90
N GLU A 76 12.94 -32.57 30.40
CA GLU A 76 11.90 -31.76 29.75
C GLU A 76 12.32 -30.28 29.65
N ALA A 77 12.83 -29.70 30.73
CA ALA A 77 13.34 -28.33 30.73
C ALA A 77 14.49 -28.14 29.72
N ARG A 78 15.42 -29.10 29.62
CA ARG A 78 16.50 -29.06 28.63
C ARG A 78 15.97 -29.13 27.19
N LYS A 79 14.94 -29.95 26.94
CA LYS A 79 14.30 -30.03 25.62
C LYS A 79 13.62 -28.71 25.26
N GLU A 80 12.88 -28.11 26.18
CA GLU A 80 12.21 -26.83 25.97
C GLU A 80 13.23 -25.70 25.71
N ILE A 81 14.32 -25.65 26.49
CA ILE A 81 15.39 -24.67 26.26
C ILE A 81 16.03 -24.85 24.88
N ALA A 82 16.29 -26.09 24.45
CA ALA A 82 16.85 -26.37 23.14
C ALA A 82 15.89 -25.96 22.00
N GLU A 83 14.60 -26.23 22.15
CA GLU A 83 13.57 -25.84 21.18
C GLU A 83 13.44 -24.32 21.08
N LEU A 84 13.34 -23.62 22.21
CA LEU A 84 13.29 -22.16 22.23
C LEU A 84 14.54 -21.52 21.65
N SER A 85 15.72 -22.10 21.91
CA SER A 85 16.98 -21.64 21.31
C SER A 85 16.97 -21.80 19.79
N ALA A 86 16.49 -22.93 19.27
CA ALA A 86 16.35 -23.14 17.83
C ALA A 86 15.36 -22.16 17.19
N GLN A 87 14.22 -21.88 17.85
CA GLN A 87 13.25 -20.89 17.38
C GLN A 87 13.82 -19.47 17.37
N ILE A 88 14.67 -19.10 18.35
CA ILE A 88 15.35 -17.80 18.37
C ILE A 88 16.30 -17.70 17.18
N GLU A 89 17.14 -18.71 16.95
CA GLU A 89 18.07 -18.72 15.81
C GLU A 89 17.33 -18.60 14.48
N GLU A 90 16.25 -19.37 14.28
CA GLU A 90 15.42 -19.29 13.07
C GLU A 90 14.86 -17.87 12.89
N ARG A 91 14.27 -17.29 13.93
CA ARG A 91 13.72 -15.92 13.87
C ARG A 91 14.79 -14.88 13.59
N ASP A 92 15.98 -15.02 14.15
CA ASP A 92 17.10 -14.13 13.87
C ASP A 92 17.52 -14.21 12.40
N THR A 93 17.57 -15.41 11.81
CA THR A 93 17.85 -15.54 10.37
C THR A 93 16.78 -14.84 9.52
N ILE A 94 15.50 -15.01 9.85
CA ILE A 94 14.39 -14.35 9.15
C ILE A 94 14.51 -12.82 9.28
N VAL A 95 14.79 -12.31 10.48
CA VAL A 95 14.96 -10.87 10.73
C VAL A 95 16.13 -10.30 9.93
N THR A 96 17.25 -11.03 9.82
CA THR A 96 18.37 -10.59 8.99
C THR A 96 18.04 -10.57 7.50
N GLY A 97 17.31 -11.58 7.01
CA GLY A 97 16.83 -11.61 5.62
C GLY A 97 15.88 -10.44 5.31
N LEU A 98 14.88 -10.21 6.15
CA LEU A 98 13.94 -9.10 5.99
C LEU A 98 14.63 -7.72 6.02
N LYS A 99 15.70 -7.56 6.82
CA LYS A 99 16.50 -6.32 6.82
C LYS A 99 17.23 -6.11 5.50
N GLN A 100 17.75 -7.18 4.90
CA GLN A 100 18.40 -7.10 3.59
C GLN A 100 17.37 -6.77 2.49
N ASP A 101 16.23 -7.47 2.47
CA ASP A 101 15.15 -7.21 1.51
C ASP A 101 14.63 -5.77 1.60
N LEU A 102 14.49 -5.24 2.81
CA LEU A 102 14.10 -3.85 3.04
C LEU A 102 15.12 -2.88 2.44
N TYR A 103 16.42 -3.12 2.66
CA TYR A 103 17.47 -2.29 2.11
C TYR A 103 17.48 -2.30 0.58
N GLU A 104 17.35 -3.48 -0.03
CA GLU A 104 17.28 -3.64 -1.49
C GLU A 104 16.03 -2.94 -2.06
N SER A 105 14.88 -3.08 -1.40
CA SER A 105 13.64 -2.40 -1.79
C SER A 105 13.76 -0.88 -1.73
N GLN A 106 14.41 -0.34 -0.69
CA GLN A 106 14.66 1.10 -0.57
C GLN A 106 15.55 1.62 -1.70
N LEU A 107 16.61 0.89 -2.05
CA LEU A 107 17.50 1.25 -3.15
C LEU A 107 16.75 1.27 -4.50
N LEU A 108 15.89 0.27 -4.74
CA LEU A 108 15.06 0.22 -5.94
C LEU A 108 14.02 1.36 -5.97
N ALA A 109 13.45 1.72 -4.83
CA ALA A 109 12.51 2.83 -4.72
C ALA A 109 13.20 4.18 -5.03
N GLU A 110 14.42 4.39 -4.52
CA GLU A 110 15.21 5.59 -4.80
C GLU A 110 15.60 5.67 -6.28
N ASP A 111 16.08 4.58 -6.87
CA ASP A 111 16.40 4.53 -8.30
C ASP A 111 15.16 4.80 -9.17
N ASN A 112 14.01 4.23 -8.83
CA ASN A 112 12.75 4.51 -9.52
C ASN A 112 12.29 5.96 -9.37
N ALA A 113 12.45 6.56 -8.19
CA ALA A 113 12.15 7.98 -7.97
C ALA A 113 13.05 8.86 -8.85
N ASN A 114 14.35 8.56 -8.90
CA ASN A 114 15.30 9.28 -9.75
C ASN A 114 14.96 9.14 -11.24
N LYS A 115 14.58 7.94 -11.71
CA LYS A 115 14.13 7.71 -13.10
C LYS A 115 12.85 8.48 -13.43
N ARG A 116 11.87 8.47 -12.52
CA ARG A 116 10.62 9.23 -12.69
C ARG A 116 10.91 10.72 -12.81
N ASP A 117 11.75 11.25 -11.93
CA ASP A 117 12.07 12.68 -11.91
C ASP A 117 12.93 13.10 -13.13
N ALA A 118 13.76 12.19 -13.66
CA ALA A 118 14.45 12.38 -14.94
C ALA A 118 13.46 12.40 -16.12
N ALA A 119 12.56 11.41 -16.20
CA ALA A 119 11.54 11.34 -17.25
C ALA A 119 10.61 12.56 -17.22
N HIS A 120 10.25 13.05 -16.03
CA HIS A 120 9.44 14.25 -15.88
C HIS A 120 10.16 15.51 -16.40
N ARG A 121 11.47 15.62 -16.16
CA ARG A 121 12.28 16.72 -16.71
C ARG A 121 12.34 16.66 -18.23
N GLU A 122 12.61 15.49 -18.81
CA GLU A 122 12.63 15.30 -20.27
C GLU A 122 11.27 15.63 -20.90
N LEU A 123 10.16 15.27 -20.25
CA LEU A 123 8.81 15.61 -20.71
C LEU A 123 8.57 17.12 -20.69
N LEU A 124 8.97 17.82 -19.62
CA LEU A 124 8.89 19.27 -19.56
C LEU A 124 9.70 19.94 -20.66
N GLU A 125 10.94 19.49 -20.88
CA GLU A 125 11.80 19.99 -21.96
C GLU A 125 11.12 19.76 -23.32
N ALA A 126 10.66 18.54 -23.60
CA ALA A 126 9.93 18.22 -24.83
C ALA A 126 8.72 19.13 -25.03
N LYS A 127 7.91 19.35 -23.99
CA LYS A 127 6.74 20.25 -24.04
C LYS A 127 7.15 21.68 -24.38
N THR A 128 8.17 22.22 -23.74
CA THR A 128 8.68 23.56 -24.07
C THR A 128 9.19 23.65 -25.51
N THR A 129 9.80 22.59 -26.05
CA THR A 129 10.22 22.57 -27.45
C THR A 129 9.05 22.51 -28.41
N ILE A 130 7.99 21.77 -28.08
CA ILE A 130 6.74 21.71 -28.86
C ILE A 130 6.08 23.09 -28.89
N ASP A 131 5.95 23.73 -27.72
CA ASP A 131 5.37 25.08 -27.62
C ASP A 131 6.19 26.08 -28.46
N ALA A 132 7.52 26.06 -28.35
CA ALA A 132 8.38 26.92 -29.16
C ALA A 132 8.31 26.63 -30.67
N LEU A 133 8.10 25.37 -31.07
CA LEU A 133 7.88 25.00 -32.48
C LEU A 133 6.52 25.47 -32.97
N ASN A 134 5.47 25.32 -32.16
CA ASN A 134 4.13 25.82 -32.46
C ASN A 134 4.12 27.34 -32.62
N ASP A 135 4.82 28.07 -31.74
CA ASP A 135 4.97 29.53 -31.85
C ASP A 135 5.68 29.92 -33.16
N LYS A 136 6.74 29.20 -33.54
CA LYS A 136 7.43 29.42 -34.82
C LYS A 136 6.53 29.11 -36.01
N LEU A 137 5.72 28.06 -35.92
CA LEU A 137 4.81 27.64 -36.99
C LEU A 137 3.67 28.65 -37.14
N ALA A 138 3.13 29.15 -36.02
CA ALA A 138 2.19 30.26 -35.99
C ALA A 138 2.80 31.51 -36.63
N ALA A 139 4.00 31.92 -36.22
CA ALA A 139 4.70 33.07 -36.81
C ALA A 139 5.00 32.91 -38.32
N ALA A 140 5.25 31.68 -38.79
CA ALA A 140 5.48 31.38 -40.19
C ALA A 140 4.17 31.30 -41.02
N THR A 141 3.06 30.93 -40.39
CA THR A 141 1.71 30.89 -41.00
C THR A 141 0.97 32.22 -40.88
N VAL A 142 1.44 33.17 -40.05
CA VAL A 142 1.05 34.58 -40.18
C VAL A 142 1.45 35.00 -41.59
N SER A 143 0.43 35.09 -42.45
CA SER A 143 0.54 35.60 -43.81
C SER A 143 1.44 36.83 -43.79
N LYS A 144 2.66 36.71 -44.34
CA LYS A 144 3.41 37.90 -44.75
C LYS A 144 2.40 38.76 -45.53
N PRO A 145 2.27 40.07 -45.23
CA PRO A 145 1.44 40.92 -46.06
C PRO A 145 1.93 40.69 -47.49
N LYS A 146 1.05 40.19 -48.36
CA LYS A 146 1.37 39.97 -49.77
C LYS A 146 2.02 41.27 -50.25
N GLU A 147 3.33 41.24 -50.53
CA GLU A 147 3.92 42.27 -51.36
C GLU A 147 3.03 42.30 -52.60
N ARG A 148 2.38 43.44 -52.84
CA ARG A 148 1.52 43.62 -54.01
C ARG A 148 2.44 43.66 -55.23
N THR A 149 2.92 42.50 -55.66
CA THR A 149 3.45 42.30 -56.98
C THR A 149 2.26 42.10 -57.90
N ASN A 150 2.09 43.01 -58.86
CA ASN A 150 0.99 43.06 -59.82
C ASN A 150 0.98 41.87 -60.82
N VAL A 151 1.38 40.66 -60.41
CA VAL A 151 1.74 39.58 -61.36
C VAL A 151 0.98 38.26 -61.13
N GLU A 152 0.20 38.08 -60.05
CA GLU A 152 -0.59 36.85 -59.83
C GLU A 152 -2.11 37.11 -59.90
N GLY A 153 -2.59 37.47 -61.10
CA GLY A 153 -3.99 37.89 -61.37
C GLY A 153 -5.01 36.77 -61.57
N ASP A 154 -4.59 35.61 -62.08
CA ASP A 154 -5.38 34.38 -62.31
C ASP A 154 -6.10 33.83 -61.06
N ASN A 155 -5.39 32.98 -60.32
CA ASN A 155 -6.02 32.09 -59.35
C ASN A 155 -6.48 32.81 -58.07
N SER A 156 -5.87 33.95 -57.73
CA SER A 156 -6.22 34.67 -56.49
C SER A 156 -7.56 35.40 -56.58
N VAL A 157 -7.95 35.85 -57.78
CA VAL A 157 -9.23 36.52 -58.02
C VAL A 157 -10.37 35.51 -58.04
N GLU A 158 -10.15 34.32 -58.60
CA GLU A 158 -11.15 33.24 -58.59
C GLU A 158 -11.38 32.69 -57.19
N LEU A 159 -10.31 32.43 -56.42
CA LEU A 159 -10.43 32.03 -55.01
C LEU A 159 -11.14 33.11 -54.18
N PHE A 160 -10.86 34.39 -54.42
CA PHE A 160 -11.56 35.49 -53.76
C PHE A 160 -13.05 35.51 -54.12
N LYS A 161 -13.41 35.37 -55.40
CA LYS A 161 -14.81 35.29 -55.83
C LYS A 161 -15.55 34.08 -55.26
N GLN A 162 -14.86 32.97 -55.04
CA GLN A 162 -15.43 31.77 -54.42
C GLN A 162 -15.62 31.92 -52.90
N SER A 163 -14.83 32.76 -52.25
CA SER A 163 -14.95 33.08 -50.82
C SER A 163 -16.07 34.09 -50.49
N LEU A 164 -16.63 34.76 -51.50
CA LEU A 164 -17.73 35.70 -51.27
C LEU A 164 -19.02 34.95 -50.94
N PRO A 165 -19.84 35.50 -50.01
CA PRO A 165 -21.13 34.90 -49.67
C PRO A 165 -22.02 34.74 -50.90
N ALA A 166 -22.65 33.57 -51.02
CA ALA A 166 -23.51 33.24 -52.15
C ALA A 166 -24.92 33.82 -51.94
N ILE A 167 -25.46 34.49 -52.96
CA ILE A 167 -26.82 35.06 -52.98
C ILE A 167 -27.62 34.54 -54.17
N TYR A 168 -28.93 34.40 -54.01
CA TYR A 168 -29.87 34.02 -55.08
C TYR A 168 -31.13 34.90 -55.05
N ASP A 169 -31.97 34.82 -56.08
CA ASP A 169 -33.23 35.59 -56.21
C ASP A 169 -33.01 37.11 -56.09
N VAL A 170 -32.11 37.65 -56.92
CA VAL A 170 -31.73 39.07 -56.90
C VAL A 170 -32.79 39.92 -57.61
N GLN A 171 -33.39 40.84 -56.88
CA GLN A 171 -34.44 41.74 -57.36
C GLN A 171 -34.08 43.20 -57.08
N ASP A 172 -34.64 44.13 -57.86
CA ASP A 172 -34.48 45.57 -57.61
C ASP A 172 -35.20 45.97 -56.32
N HIS A 173 -34.58 46.84 -55.53
CA HIS A 173 -35.20 47.37 -54.33
C HIS A 173 -36.40 48.26 -54.71
N PRO A 174 -37.59 48.07 -54.10
CA PRO A 174 -38.85 48.68 -54.56
C PRO A 174 -38.87 50.21 -54.46
N THR A 175 -38.05 50.80 -53.60
CA THR A 175 -37.98 52.25 -53.35
C THR A 175 -36.68 52.90 -53.77
N ASP A 176 -35.63 52.13 -54.12
CA ASP A 176 -34.31 52.67 -54.49
C ASP A 176 -33.67 51.81 -55.58
N ASN A 177 -33.77 52.26 -56.83
CA ASN A 177 -33.23 51.56 -57.98
C ASN A 177 -31.69 51.43 -58.02
N ARG A 178 -30.97 52.01 -57.04
CA ARG A 178 -29.52 51.82 -56.88
C ARG A 178 -29.19 50.60 -56.03
N LYS A 179 -30.19 49.98 -55.42
CA LYS A 179 -30.05 48.83 -54.52
C LYS A 179 -30.75 47.60 -55.04
N TYR A 180 -30.26 46.44 -54.62
CA TYR A 180 -30.90 45.15 -54.82
C TYR A 180 -31.27 44.54 -53.46
N ILE A 181 -32.25 43.64 -53.51
CA ILE A 181 -32.60 42.70 -52.46
C ILE A 181 -32.32 41.31 -53.00
N ALA A 182 -31.65 40.46 -52.23
CA ALA A 182 -31.39 39.06 -52.56
C ALA A 182 -31.53 38.19 -51.31
N LYS A 183 -31.51 36.87 -51.46
CA LYS A 183 -31.47 35.94 -50.32
C LYS A 183 -30.10 35.29 -50.21
N LEU A 184 -29.59 35.16 -49.00
CA LEU A 184 -28.35 34.42 -48.77
C LEU A 184 -28.58 32.93 -49.01
N ALA A 185 -27.72 32.29 -49.79
CA ALA A 185 -27.84 30.89 -50.14
C ALA A 185 -27.65 29.95 -48.94
N GLU A 186 -26.99 30.38 -47.86
CA GLU A 186 -26.71 29.57 -46.67
C GLU A 186 -27.86 29.59 -45.64
N THR A 187 -28.61 30.70 -45.54
CA THR A 187 -29.57 30.94 -44.44
C THR A 187 -30.95 31.42 -44.89
N ASP A 188 -31.16 31.65 -46.19
CA ASP A 188 -32.36 32.29 -46.76
C ASP A 188 -32.67 33.70 -46.25
N GLU A 189 -31.76 34.33 -45.53
CA GLU A 189 -31.96 35.67 -45.00
C GLU A 189 -31.93 36.72 -46.11
N PRO A 190 -32.84 37.72 -46.09
CA PRO A 190 -32.84 38.79 -47.07
C PRO A 190 -31.66 39.75 -46.84
N VAL A 191 -30.89 40.01 -47.89
CA VAL A 191 -29.75 40.93 -47.90
C VAL A 191 -30.02 42.06 -48.87
N GLU A 192 -29.78 43.29 -48.42
CA GLU A 192 -29.85 44.51 -49.23
C GLU A 192 -28.43 45.03 -49.52
N GLY A 193 -28.19 45.45 -50.76
CA GLY A 193 -26.90 46.04 -51.15
C GLY A 193 -27.01 46.99 -52.32
N LEU A 194 -25.99 47.83 -52.55
CA LEU A 194 -25.93 48.65 -53.76
C LEU A 194 -25.46 47.81 -54.95
N TRP A 195 -26.12 47.99 -56.10
CA TRP A 195 -25.81 47.31 -57.36
C TRP A 195 -24.34 47.42 -57.77
N ILE A 196 -23.73 48.61 -57.59
CA ILE A 196 -22.32 48.87 -57.94
C ILE A 196 -21.32 48.01 -57.15
N TYR A 197 -21.74 47.42 -56.01
CA TYR A 197 -20.90 46.58 -55.16
C TYR A 197 -21.33 45.11 -55.16
N LYS A 198 -22.35 44.72 -55.95
CA LYS A 198 -22.88 43.33 -55.99
C LYS A 198 -21.74 42.32 -56.22
N ASN A 199 -21.02 42.46 -57.33
CA ASN A 199 -19.96 41.53 -57.75
C ASN A 199 -18.68 41.58 -56.89
N GLY A 200 -18.56 42.58 -56.01
CA GLY A 200 -17.43 42.71 -55.09
C GLY A 200 -17.73 42.21 -53.67
N LYS A 201 -19.02 42.01 -53.34
CA LYS A 201 -19.47 41.61 -52.00
C LYS A 201 -20.16 40.25 -51.98
N HIS A 202 -20.76 39.82 -53.08
CA HIS A 202 -21.52 38.58 -53.15
C HIS A 202 -21.25 37.84 -54.47
N ARG A 203 -21.38 36.52 -54.41
CA ARG A 203 -21.40 35.64 -55.58
C ARG A 203 -22.86 35.28 -55.88
N GLU A 204 -23.31 35.51 -57.10
CA GLU A 204 -24.65 35.12 -57.52
C GLU A 204 -24.68 33.64 -57.88
N VAL A 205 -25.61 32.90 -57.29
CA VAL A 205 -25.85 31.48 -57.55
C VAL A 205 -27.30 31.29 -57.96
N THR A 206 -27.58 30.19 -58.65
CA THR A 206 -28.95 29.87 -59.04
C THR A 206 -29.77 29.38 -57.84
N ALA A 207 -31.08 29.51 -57.91
CA ALA A 207 -31.98 29.03 -56.85
C ALA A 207 -31.90 27.50 -56.66
N GLU A 208 -31.47 26.76 -57.69
CA GLU A 208 -31.25 25.31 -57.64
C GLU A 208 -29.96 24.92 -56.91
N GLU A 209 -28.96 25.81 -56.88
CA GLU A 209 -27.69 25.61 -56.18
C GLU A 209 -27.75 26.07 -54.72
N ALA A 210 -28.62 27.03 -54.38
CA ALA A 210 -28.84 27.46 -53.00
C ALA A 210 -29.01 26.33 -51.95
N PRO A 211 -29.79 25.24 -52.18
CA PRO A 211 -29.90 24.14 -51.22
C PRO A 211 -28.58 23.43 -50.89
N THR A 212 -27.59 23.39 -51.79
CA THR A 212 -26.31 22.73 -51.49
C THR A 212 -25.48 23.56 -50.49
N PHE A 213 -25.50 24.89 -50.62
CA PHE A 213 -24.84 25.79 -49.67
C PHE A 213 -25.45 25.69 -48.26
N ARG A 214 -26.77 25.54 -48.14
CA ARG A 214 -27.43 25.30 -46.83
C ARG A 214 -27.00 23.98 -46.20
N ALA A 215 -26.93 22.91 -47.00
CA ALA A 215 -26.52 21.60 -46.52
C ALA A 215 -25.07 21.60 -46.02
N GLU A 216 -24.16 22.28 -46.74
CA GLU A 216 -22.76 22.45 -46.33
C GLU A 216 -22.62 23.32 -45.07
N TYR A 217 -23.44 24.36 -44.94
CA TYR A 217 -23.45 25.22 -43.75
C TYR A 217 -23.85 24.45 -42.49
N LEU A 218 -24.91 23.64 -42.57
CA LEU A 218 -25.36 22.79 -41.46
C LEU A 218 -24.34 21.70 -41.09
N ALA A 219 -23.72 21.07 -42.08
CA ALA A 219 -22.68 20.07 -41.84
C ALA A 219 -21.47 20.64 -41.09
N LYS A 220 -21.05 21.88 -41.42
CA LYS A 220 -19.96 22.58 -40.72
C LYS A 220 -20.32 22.97 -39.28
N GLN A 221 -21.58 23.33 -39.03
CA GLN A 221 -22.05 23.59 -37.66
C GLN A 221 -21.99 22.31 -36.81
N GLU A 222 -22.45 21.17 -37.35
CA GLU A 222 -22.40 19.88 -36.64
C GLU A 222 -20.96 19.42 -36.35
N GLU A 223 -20.01 19.68 -37.25
CA GLU A 223 -18.59 19.35 -37.05
C GLU A 223 -17.94 20.23 -35.97
N GLN A 224 -18.20 21.54 -35.98
CA GLN A 224 -17.70 22.45 -34.93
C GLN A 224 -18.28 22.14 -33.55
N GLU A 225 -19.55 21.74 -33.46
CA GLU A 225 -20.17 21.34 -32.20
C GLU A 225 -19.58 20.02 -31.66
N ARG A 226 -19.20 19.08 -32.53
CA ARG A 226 -18.51 17.84 -32.13
C ARG A 226 -17.10 18.07 -31.62
N ASP A 227 -16.32 18.91 -32.30
CA ASP A 227 -14.94 19.23 -31.88
C ASP A 227 -14.92 20.00 -30.54
N HIS A 228 -15.92 20.83 -30.25
CA HIS A 228 -16.04 21.50 -28.96
C HIS A 228 -16.55 20.59 -27.83
N ALA A 229 -17.33 19.55 -28.13
CA ALA A 229 -17.82 18.60 -27.14
C ALA A 229 -16.75 17.59 -26.68
N ASP A 230 -15.82 17.20 -27.55
CA ASP A 230 -14.77 16.21 -27.24
C ASP A 230 -13.65 16.79 -26.34
N HIS A 231 -13.60 18.11 -26.15
CA HIS A 231 -12.65 18.77 -25.25
C HIS A 231 -13.17 19.03 -23.82
N THR A 232 -14.40 18.61 -23.49
CA THR A 232 -14.99 18.81 -22.15
C THR A 232 -15.33 17.52 -21.41
N HIS A 233 -14.98 16.35 -21.96
CA HIS A 233 -15.28 15.05 -21.36
C HIS A 233 -14.04 14.37 -20.76
N ASP A 234 -13.35 15.05 -19.84
CA ASP A 234 -12.42 14.42 -18.89
C ASP A 234 -12.21 15.31 -17.65
N ILE A 235 -13.30 15.55 -16.91
CA ILE A 235 -13.21 15.98 -15.51
C ILE A 235 -14.13 15.06 -14.70
N PRO A 236 -13.59 14.08 -13.96
CA PRO A 236 -14.37 13.38 -12.95
C PRO A 236 -14.82 14.40 -11.90
N GLU A 237 -16.13 14.52 -11.76
CA GLU A 237 -16.82 15.33 -10.76
C GLU A 237 -16.56 14.72 -9.37
N ASN A 238 -15.41 15.03 -8.78
CA ASN A 238 -15.15 14.88 -7.34
C ASN A 238 -13.99 15.80 -6.92
N SER A 239 -14.26 17.11 -6.94
CA SER A 239 -13.39 18.10 -6.30
C SER A 239 -13.73 18.19 -4.81
N GLU A 240 -13.09 17.35 -3.99
CA GLU A 240 -12.79 17.75 -2.62
C GLU A 240 -11.56 18.68 -2.65
N VAL A 241 -11.73 19.84 -2.04
CA VAL A 241 -10.78 20.94 -1.96
C VAL A 241 -9.48 20.44 -1.31
N ALA A 242 -8.43 20.27 -2.10
CA ALA A 242 -7.09 20.05 -1.59
C ALA A 242 -6.57 21.36 -0.98
N GLU A 243 -6.62 21.46 0.35
CA GLU A 243 -5.92 22.50 1.09
C GLU A 243 -4.41 22.40 0.83
N TYR A 244 -3.86 23.44 0.24
CA TYR A 244 -2.44 23.59 -0.03
C TYR A 244 -1.72 23.98 1.27
N THR A 245 -1.13 23.03 1.99
CA THR A 245 -0.20 23.34 3.09
C THR A 245 1.24 23.44 2.56
N VAL A 246 1.81 24.63 2.72
CA VAL A 246 3.21 24.99 2.42
C VAL A 246 4.17 24.14 3.28
N PRO A 247 5.27 23.58 2.71
CA PRO A 247 6.22 22.80 3.50
C PRO A 247 7.09 23.73 4.34
N THR A 248 6.93 23.71 5.67
CA THR A 248 7.90 24.31 6.60
C THR A 248 9.14 23.44 6.71
N PHE A 249 10.29 23.96 6.27
CA PHE A 249 11.59 23.37 6.50
C PHE A 249 12.00 23.44 7.97
N GLN A 250 12.36 22.26 8.51
CA GLN A 250 13.35 21.98 9.56
C GLN A 250 13.36 22.84 10.84
N THR A 251 12.86 22.25 11.92
CA THR A 251 13.60 22.24 13.19
C THR A 251 13.88 20.80 13.59
N TYR A 252 15.15 20.44 13.59
CA TYR A 252 15.69 19.17 14.05
C TYR A 252 15.14 18.82 15.45
N SER A 253 14.37 17.75 15.55
CA SER A 253 14.23 16.99 16.80
C SER A 253 14.46 15.52 16.46
N ALA A 254 15.51 14.97 17.05
CA ALA A 254 15.83 13.56 16.95
C ALA A 254 14.77 12.76 17.71
N THR A 255 13.87 12.11 16.99
CA THR A 255 13.18 10.88 17.43
C THR A 255 12.47 10.27 16.24
N GLY A 256 12.80 9.01 15.98
CA GLY A 256 12.35 8.23 14.83
C GLY A 256 10.84 8.14 14.75
N GLY A 257 10.37 8.08 13.50
CA GLY A 257 8.97 8.14 13.15
C GLY A 257 8.12 7.03 13.77
N LEU A 258 6.96 7.45 14.23
CA LEU A 258 5.69 6.77 14.02
C LEU A 258 4.63 7.83 14.30
N ASP A 259 4.08 8.43 13.25
CA ASP A 259 2.91 9.28 13.43
C ASP A 259 1.82 8.88 12.45
N GLN A 260 0.61 8.86 13.02
CA GLN A 260 -0.69 8.88 12.37
C GLN A 260 -1.28 7.56 11.83
N ILE A 261 -1.53 6.63 12.76
CA ILE A 261 -2.83 5.95 12.77
C ILE A 261 -3.45 6.13 14.15
N ASN A 262 -4.25 7.20 14.27
CA ASN A 262 -5.37 7.38 15.18
C ASN A 262 -5.27 6.75 16.59
N ALA A 263 -4.33 7.23 17.41
CA ALA A 263 -4.22 6.86 18.84
C ALA A 263 -4.68 8.00 19.76
N SER A 264 -5.75 8.72 19.40
CA SER A 264 -6.37 9.72 20.28
C SER A 264 -7.49 9.09 21.12
N VAL A 265 -7.15 8.06 21.90
CA VAL A 265 -8.00 7.66 23.04
C VAL A 265 -7.27 8.09 24.30
N GLU A 266 -7.79 9.15 24.90
CA GLU A 266 -7.37 9.68 26.19
C GLU A 266 -7.60 8.60 27.27
N MET A 267 -6.55 7.83 27.59
CA MET A 267 -6.57 6.77 28.62
C MET A 267 -5.88 7.24 29.92
N ALA A 268 -5.85 8.55 30.16
CA ALA A 268 -5.39 9.11 31.42
C ALA A 268 -6.53 9.00 32.46
N GLY A 269 -6.52 7.94 33.28
CA GLY A 269 -7.45 7.77 34.41
C GLY A 269 -8.12 6.40 34.55
N LYS A 270 -7.83 5.44 33.65
CA LYS A 270 -8.40 4.08 33.68
C LYS A 270 -7.47 3.08 34.36
N THR A 271 -8.06 2.08 35.03
CA THR A 271 -7.32 0.98 35.68
C THR A 271 -6.60 0.11 34.64
N VAL A 272 -5.59 -0.64 35.08
CA VAL A 272 -4.71 -1.41 34.19
C VAL A 272 -5.50 -2.46 33.39
N GLU A 273 -6.52 -3.07 33.99
CA GLU A 273 -7.40 -4.04 33.33
C GLU A 273 -8.18 -3.44 32.14
N GLU A 274 -8.70 -2.22 32.28
CA GLU A 274 -9.46 -1.56 31.20
C GLU A 274 -8.55 -1.14 30.03
N ARG A 275 -7.26 -0.89 30.32
CA ARG A 275 -6.26 -0.59 29.29
C ARG A 275 -5.86 -1.83 28.52
N LEU A 276 -5.77 -2.98 29.18
CA LEU A 276 -5.45 -4.25 28.53
C LEU A 276 -6.56 -4.69 27.57
N GLN A 277 -7.82 -4.62 28.01
CA GLN A 277 -8.97 -4.98 27.17
C GLN A 277 -9.11 -4.08 25.93
N ALA A 278 -8.85 -2.77 26.07
CA ALA A 278 -8.88 -1.85 24.92
C ALA A 278 -7.74 -2.14 23.92
N LEU A 279 -6.57 -2.56 24.40
CA LEU A 279 -5.45 -2.97 23.56
C LEU A 279 -5.72 -4.31 22.87
N GLU A 280 -6.30 -5.29 23.56
CA GLU A 280 -6.70 -6.57 22.96
C GLU A 280 -7.77 -6.38 21.89
N LEU A 281 -8.75 -5.49 22.12
CA LEU A 281 -9.76 -5.15 21.13
C LEU A 281 -9.16 -4.47 19.89
N ALA A 282 -8.20 -3.55 20.08
CA ALA A 282 -7.57 -2.80 19.01
C ALA A 282 -6.60 -3.65 18.17
N VAL A 283 -5.92 -4.62 18.79
CA VAL A 283 -4.91 -5.44 18.13
C VAL A 283 -5.50 -6.73 17.53
N PHE A 284 -6.48 -7.35 18.21
CA PHE A 284 -6.98 -8.67 17.83
C PHE A 284 -8.46 -8.68 17.39
N GLY A 285 -9.16 -7.55 17.50
CA GLY A 285 -10.53 -7.40 16.97
C GLY A 285 -11.58 -8.32 17.62
N LYS A 286 -11.27 -8.98 18.73
CA LYS A 286 -12.19 -9.85 19.47
C LYS A 286 -12.00 -9.62 20.96
N ALA A 287 -13.06 -9.16 21.63
CA ALA A 287 -13.21 -9.35 23.06
C ALA A 287 -13.97 -10.65 23.29
N GLU A 288 -13.32 -11.66 23.85
CA GLU A 288 -14.04 -12.72 24.55
C GLU A 288 -14.42 -12.17 25.92
N VAL A 289 -15.72 -11.89 26.07
CA VAL A 289 -16.33 -11.55 27.35
C VAL A 289 -16.65 -12.87 28.04
N GLU A 290 -15.74 -13.36 28.88
CA GLU A 290 -16.14 -14.34 29.91
C GLU A 290 -16.91 -13.58 30.99
N ALA A 291 -18.22 -13.75 30.97
CA ALA A 291 -19.11 -13.41 32.07
C ALA A 291 -19.45 -14.70 32.84
N ALA A 292 -18.77 -14.93 33.96
CA ALA A 292 -19.29 -15.43 35.25
C ALA A 292 -18.15 -15.78 36.21
#